data_AF-A0ABD2Q6G4-F1
#
_entry.id   AF-A0ABD2Q6G4-F1
#
_cell.length_a   1.000
_cell.length_b   1.000
_cell.length_c   1.000
_cell.angle_alpha   90.00
_cell.angle_beta   90.00
_cell.angle_gamma   90.00
#
_symmetry.space_group_name_H-M   'P 1'
#
loop_
_entity.id
_entity.type
_entity.pdbx_description
1 polymer ?
#
loop_
_entity_poly.entity_id
_entity_poly.type
_entity_poly.pdbx_seq_one_letter_code
_entity_poly.pdbx_strand_id
1 'polypeptide(L)'
;MHAQISPSSQKYAILGSGSLKILDLHLSDEGLYQCYPTRQNARLLIHQFNATIRASHSPVMARVGRTVSFHCEVPIVSEDLHFEWYLNGEPVEEKDGASREEQIYRPVLTRSLLRLTQLHEHDSGSVQCFVVKGLRSIAEATFELYVTNIKAAPRTQLLVADAQRIAPDEPGPIKVVSVDDSVVNLKWELPRDAPEARLSYFLQIGEAQSEKFVSTRHFYT
;
A
#
# COMPACT_ATOMS: atom_id res chain seq x y z
N MET A 1 4.16 -4.12 -36.90
CA MET A 1 5.24 -3.12 -37.05
C MET A 1 6.22 -3.31 -35.91
N HIS A 2 7.52 -3.48 -36.20
CA HIS A 2 8.55 -3.47 -35.16
C HIS A 2 9.04 -2.03 -35.01
N ALA A 3 8.97 -1.46 -33.80
CA ALA A 3 9.56 -0.16 -33.52
C ALA A 3 11.07 -0.33 -33.33
N GLN A 4 11.88 0.45 -34.05
CA GLN A 4 13.33 0.43 -33.90
C GLN A 4 13.76 1.49 -32.89
N ILE A 5 14.63 1.10 -31.95
CA ILE A 5 15.22 2.04 -31.00
C ILE A 5 16.20 2.94 -31.75
N SER A 6 15.93 4.25 -31.75
CA SER A 6 16.81 5.24 -32.37
C SER A 6 18.11 5.41 -31.57
N PRO A 7 19.29 5.47 -32.22
CA PRO A 7 20.55 5.82 -31.55
C PRO A 7 20.56 7.21 -30.92
N SER A 8 19.67 8.11 -31.36
CA SER A 8 19.50 9.47 -30.84
C SER A 8 18.43 9.56 -29.75
N SER A 9 17.91 8.43 -29.26
CA SER A 9 16.91 8.42 -28.20
C SER A 9 17.50 8.99 -26.92
N GLN A 10 16.82 9.97 -26.31
CA GLN A 10 17.17 10.45 -24.97
C GLN A 10 16.86 9.41 -23.89
N LYS A 11 16.02 8.42 -24.19
CA LYS A 11 15.58 7.37 -23.27
C LYS A 11 16.40 6.09 -23.36
N TYR A 12 16.90 5.76 -24.55
CA TYR A 12 17.56 4.49 -24.83
C TYR A 12 18.99 4.74 -25.31
N ALA A 13 19.97 4.11 -24.65
CA ALA A 13 21.37 4.21 -25.03
C ALA A 13 21.96 2.82 -25.30
N ILE A 14 22.63 2.64 -26.44
CA ILE A 14 23.42 1.44 -26.72
C ILE A 14 24.85 1.71 -26.25
N LEU A 15 25.31 0.92 -25.28
CA LEU A 15 26.67 1.04 -24.74
C LEU A 15 27.68 0.40 -25.71
N GLY A 16 28.96 0.78 -25.61
CA GLY A 16 30.03 0.22 -26.44
C GLY A 16 30.22 -1.30 -26.31
N SER A 17 29.66 -1.92 -25.26
CA SER A 17 29.57 -3.36 -25.06
C SER A 17 28.46 -4.05 -25.88
N GLY A 18 27.60 -3.29 -26.57
CA GLY A 18 26.38 -3.79 -27.22
C GLY A 18 25.18 -3.95 -26.27
N SER A 19 25.30 -3.52 -25.01
CA SER A 19 24.20 -3.56 -24.03
C SER A 19 23.23 -2.39 -24.22
N LEU A 20 21.94 -2.64 -24.07
CA LEU A 20 20.91 -1.60 -24.03
C LEU A 20 20.76 -1.05 -22.60
N LYS A 21 20.86 0.28 -22.45
CA LYS A 21 20.53 1.02 -21.23
C LYS A 21 19.23 1.79 -21.46
N ILE A 22 18.25 1.60 -20.57
CA ILE A 22 16.99 2.33 -20.55
C ILE A 22 17.05 3.34 -19.40
N LEU A 23 16.80 4.61 -19.69
CA LEU A 23 16.74 5.70 -18.73
C LEU A 23 15.29 5.97 -18.33
N ASP A 24 15.07 6.38 -17.08
CA ASP A 24 13.75 6.75 -16.54
C ASP A 24 12.64 5.72 -16.81
N LEU A 25 12.83 4.54 -16.20
CA LEU A 25 12.03 3.34 -16.48
C LEU A 25 10.57 3.47 -16.01
N HIS A 26 9.63 3.36 -16.94
CA HIS A 26 8.18 3.43 -16.72
C HIS A 26 7.49 2.09 -17.01
N LEU A 27 6.27 1.88 -16.47
CA LEU A 27 5.48 0.67 -16.78
C LEU A 27 5.28 0.44 -18.29
N SER A 28 5.19 1.52 -19.08
CA SER A 28 5.06 1.46 -20.53
C SER A 28 6.31 0.92 -21.25
N ASP A 29 7.45 0.79 -20.56
CA ASP A 29 8.65 0.14 -21.10
C ASP A 29 8.61 -1.38 -20.95
N GLU A 30 7.61 -1.93 -20.27
CA GLU A 30 7.41 -3.38 -20.24
C GLU A 30 7.20 -3.93 -21.67
N GLY A 31 7.94 -4.98 -22.03
CA GLY A 31 7.85 -5.50 -23.39
C GLY A 31 8.94 -6.50 -23.77
N LEU A 32 8.85 -6.94 -25.03
CA LEU A 32 9.84 -7.81 -25.65
C LEU A 32 10.90 -6.98 -26.37
N TYR A 33 12.15 -7.12 -25.96
CA TYR A 33 13.31 -6.50 -26.58
C TYR A 33 14.03 -7.54 -27.42
N GLN A 34 14.30 -7.22 -28.68
CA GLN A 34 14.99 -8.11 -29.61
C GLN A 34 16.27 -7.46 -30.13
N CYS A 35 17.37 -8.22 -30.07
CA CYS A 35 18.64 -7.82 -30.66
C CYS A 35 18.73 -8.34 -32.10
N TYR A 36 19.18 -7.50 -33.04
CA TYR A 36 19.37 -7.87 -34.45
C TYR A 36 20.86 -7.77 -34.84
N PRO A 37 21.39 -8.70 -35.66
CA PRO A 37 20.71 -9.78 -36.38
C PRO A 37 20.57 -11.10 -35.60
N THR A 38 21.09 -11.19 -34.37
CA THR A 38 21.12 -12.44 -33.58
C THR A 38 19.73 -12.98 -33.25
N ARG A 39 18.68 -12.15 -33.36
CA ARG A 39 17.27 -12.44 -33.03
C ARG A 39 17.08 -12.95 -31.60
N GLN A 40 18.02 -12.67 -30.71
CA GLN A 40 17.89 -12.99 -29.30
C GLN A 40 16.86 -12.06 -28.66
N ASN A 41 15.98 -12.65 -27.85
CA ASN A 41 14.88 -11.95 -27.20
C ASN A 41 15.12 -11.88 -25.69
N ALA A 42 14.86 -10.72 -25.11
CA ALA A 42 14.77 -10.52 -23.67
C ALA A 42 13.41 -9.90 -23.35
N ARG A 43 12.73 -10.42 -22.33
CA ARG A 43 11.48 -9.83 -21.85
C ARG A 43 11.77 -9.01 -20.61
N LEU A 44 11.45 -7.73 -20.67
CA LEU A 44 11.43 -6.86 -19.50
C LEU A 44 10.05 -6.99 -18.87
N LEU A 45 9.99 -7.23 -17.55
CA LEU A 45 8.77 -7.19 -16.74
C LEU A 45 8.99 -6.14 -15.65
N ILE A 46 8.05 -5.21 -15.51
CA ILE A 46 8.14 -4.13 -14.52
C ILE A 46 7.03 -4.32 -13.53
N HIS A 47 7.34 -4.97 -12.41
CA HIS A 47 6.38 -5.14 -11.34
C HIS A 47 6.23 -3.84 -10.53
N GLN A 48 5.05 -3.23 -10.59
CA GLN A 48 4.57 -2.36 -9.53
C GLN A 48 3.81 -3.22 -8.54
N PHE A 49 4.22 -3.18 -7.28
CA PHE A 49 3.58 -3.94 -6.24
C PHE A 49 2.69 -3.01 -5.44
N ASN A 50 1.40 -3.31 -5.40
CA ASN A 50 0.53 -2.67 -4.42
C ASN A 50 0.89 -3.27 -3.06
N ALA A 51 1.71 -2.59 -2.27
CA ALA A 51 1.91 -2.99 -0.88
C ALA A 51 0.57 -2.85 -0.16
N THR A 52 -0.05 -3.97 0.15
CA THR A 52 -1.16 -4.01 1.10
C THR A 52 -0.62 -3.82 2.48
N ILE A 53 -0.61 -2.57 2.92
CA ILE A 53 -0.08 -2.18 4.21
C ILE A 53 -1.20 -2.29 5.26
N ARG A 54 -0.99 -3.14 6.26
CA ARG A 54 -1.99 -3.45 7.29
C ARG A 54 -1.69 -2.68 8.57
N ALA A 55 -2.39 -1.56 8.77
CA ALA A 55 -2.50 -1.01 10.14
C ALA A 55 -3.37 -1.94 10.97
N SER A 56 -3.11 -2.04 12.29
CA SER A 56 -4.11 -2.66 13.17
C SER A 56 -5.44 -1.90 13.10
N HIS A 57 -5.38 -0.55 12.97
CA HIS A 57 -6.51 0.37 12.83
C HIS A 57 -6.05 1.66 12.11
N SER A 58 -6.83 2.22 11.18
CA SER A 58 -6.61 3.56 10.61
C SER A 58 -7.91 4.36 10.69
N PRO A 59 -7.94 5.57 11.29
CA PRO A 59 -6.80 6.23 11.94
C PRO A 59 -6.37 5.52 13.23
N VAL A 60 -5.10 5.66 13.61
CA VAL A 60 -4.57 5.18 14.89
C VAL A 60 -4.79 6.27 15.93
N MET A 61 -5.64 6.00 16.92
CA MET A 61 -5.80 6.89 18.07
C MET A 61 -4.93 6.40 19.23
N ALA A 62 -3.97 7.22 19.63
CA ALA A 62 -3.02 6.94 20.69
C ALA A 62 -3.15 7.94 21.84
N ARG A 63 -2.65 7.52 23.01
CA ARG A 63 -2.52 8.41 24.18
C ARG A 63 -1.06 8.81 24.36
N VAL A 64 -0.85 10.00 24.92
CA VAL A 64 0.47 10.47 25.34
C VAL A 64 1.14 9.44 26.26
N GLY A 65 2.44 9.21 26.04
CA GLY A 65 3.28 8.28 26.79
C GLY A 65 3.05 6.80 26.47
N ARG A 66 2.19 6.46 25.50
CA ARG A 66 1.98 5.07 25.07
C ARG A 66 2.85 4.69 23.88
N THR A 67 2.82 3.40 23.57
CA THR A 67 3.50 2.81 22.41
C THR A 67 2.46 2.37 21.39
N VAL A 68 2.73 2.63 20.12
CA VAL A 68 1.95 2.14 18.97
C VAL A 68 2.86 1.43 17.97
N SER A 69 2.26 0.55 17.17
CA SER A 69 2.99 -0.25 16.18
C SER A 69 2.29 -0.21 14.82
N PHE A 70 3.04 0.05 13.76
CA PHE A 70 2.60 0.05 12.37
C PHE A 70 3.21 -1.13 11.61
N HIS A 71 2.42 -1.80 10.78
CA HIS A 71 2.89 -2.95 10.00
C HIS A 71 2.79 -2.64 8.50
N CYS A 72 3.90 -2.83 7.81
CA CYS A 72 4.04 -2.64 6.38
C CYS A 72 4.41 -3.98 5.75
N GLU A 73 3.60 -4.49 4.81
CA GLU A 73 3.71 -5.85 4.28
C GLU A 73 3.69 -5.85 2.76
N VAL A 74 4.58 -6.66 2.16
CA VAL A 74 4.59 -6.94 0.72
C VAL A 74 4.65 -8.45 0.45
N PRO A 75 3.90 -8.95 -0.54
CA PRO A 75 3.85 -10.38 -0.88
C PRO A 75 5.05 -10.81 -1.74
N ILE A 76 6.26 -10.39 -1.36
CA ILE A 76 7.51 -10.63 -2.09
C ILE A 76 8.60 -10.84 -1.06
N VAL A 77 9.58 -11.68 -1.39
CA VAL A 77 10.83 -11.80 -0.66
C VAL A 77 11.96 -11.50 -1.63
N SER A 78 12.81 -10.53 -1.30
CA SER A 78 13.98 -10.14 -2.10
C SER A 78 15.13 -9.75 -1.17
N GLU A 79 16.37 -10.04 -1.55
CA GLU A 79 17.56 -9.74 -0.72
C GLU A 79 17.97 -8.26 -0.79
N ASP A 80 17.56 -7.55 -1.85
CA ASP A 80 17.81 -6.14 -2.11
C ASP A 80 16.60 -5.25 -1.77
N LEU A 81 15.66 -5.77 -0.98
CA LEU A 81 14.46 -5.07 -0.54
C LEU A 81 14.63 -4.57 0.89
N HIS A 82 14.34 -3.29 1.11
CA HIS A 82 14.36 -2.65 2.43
C HIS A 82 13.16 -1.71 2.61
N PHE A 83 12.92 -1.30 3.85
CA PHE A 83 11.80 -0.43 4.20
C PHE A 83 12.28 0.91 4.75
N GLU A 84 11.63 1.97 4.31
CA GLU A 84 11.87 3.33 4.79
C GLU A 84 10.61 3.88 5.43
N TRP A 85 10.74 4.36 6.67
CA TRP A 85 9.63 4.93 7.43
C TRP A 85 9.82 6.43 7.62
N TYR A 86 8.73 7.18 7.44
CA TYR A 86 8.67 8.61 7.62
C TYR A 86 7.49 9.00 8.52
N LEU A 87 7.66 10.04 9.34
CA LEU A 87 6.61 10.67 10.12
C LEU A 87 6.57 12.14 9.71
N ASN A 88 5.41 12.60 9.22
CA ASN A 88 5.22 13.97 8.74
C ASN A 88 6.26 14.41 7.69
N GLY A 89 6.69 13.47 6.86
CA GLY A 89 7.71 13.69 5.82
C GLY A 89 9.16 13.57 6.28
N GLU A 90 9.42 13.41 7.58
CA GLU A 90 10.77 13.26 8.13
C GLU A 90 11.12 11.78 8.38
N PRO A 91 12.34 11.32 8.06
CA PRO A 91 12.73 9.92 8.25
C PRO A 91 12.78 9.56 9.73
N VAL A 92 12.15 8.43 10.11
CA VAL A 92 12.07 8.00 11.51
C VAL A 92 13.36 7.31 11.97
N GLU A 93 14.27 8.01 12.62
CA GLU A 93 15.50 7.37 13.14
C GLU A 93 15.22 6.42 14.31
N GLU A 94 16.00 5.33 14.42
CA GLU A 94 15.84 4.31 15.49
C GLU A 94 16.22 4.81 16.90
N LYS A 95 16.63 6.08 17.02
CA LYS A 95 17.18 6.65 18.26
C LYS A 95 16.13 7.42 19.09
N ASP A 96 15.00 7.80 18.49
CA ASP A 96 14.01 8.70 19.10
C ASP A 96 12.79 7.95 19.66
N GLY A 97 13.03 6.87 20.42
CA GLY A 97 11.95 6.02 20.93
C GLY A 97 11.20 5.26 19.83
N ALA A 98 11.74 5.25 18.61
CA ALA A 98 11.27 4.44 17.51
C ALA A 98 12.13 3.18 17.35
N SER A 99 11.52 2.02 17.11
CA SER A 99 12.27 0.80 16.78
C SER A 99 11.73 0.17 15.51
N ARG A 100 12.61 -0.39 14.68
CA ARG A 100 12.27 -1.04 13.42
C ARG A 100 12.60 -2.52 13.49
N GLU A 101 11.67 -3.37 13.08
CA GLU A 101 11.87 -4.82 13.06
C GLU A 101 11.43 -5.36 11.68
N GLU A 102 12.37 -5.92 10.93
CA GLU A 102 12.09 -6.56 9.65
C GLU A 102 11.96 -8.06 9.83
N GLN A 103 10.89 -8.63 9.28
CA GLN A 103 10.60 -10.05 9.39
C GLN A 103 10.29 -10.63 8.01
N ILE A 104 11.11 -11.61 7.62
CA ILE A 104 11.01 -12.29 6.33
C ILE A 104 10.28 -13.63 6.53
N TYR A 105 9.07 -13.75 5.99
CA TYR A 105 8.27 -14.97 6.03
C TYR A 105 8.39 -15.69 4.68
N ARG A 106 9.53 -16.36 4.46
CA ARG A 106 9.79 -17.07 3.19
C ARG A 106 8.79 -18.20 2.95
N PRO A 107 8.29 -18.40 1.71
CA PRO A 107 8.51 -17.61 0.48
C PRO A 107 7.43 -16.53 0.24
N VAL A 108 6.58 -16.24 1.22
CA VAL A 108 5.24 -15.67 0.98
C VAL A 108 5.20 -14.15 1.12
N LEU A 109 5.86 -13.58 2.14
CA LEU A 109 5.80 -12.14 2.40
C LEU A 109 7.01 -11.62 3.17
N THR A 110 7.27 -10.33 3.03
CA THR A 110 8.20 -9.57 3.86
C THR A 110 7.43 -8.47 4.59
N ARG A 111 7.70 -8.32 5.88
CA ARG A 111 7.04 -7.35 6.76
C ARG A 111 8.08 -6.46 7.43
N SER A 112 7.78 -5.17 7.55
CA SER A 112 8.47 -4.24 8.44
C SER A 112 7.51 -3.72 9.50
N LEU A 113 7.99 -3.65 10.74
CA LEU A 113 7.28 -3.15 11.90
C LEU A 113 7.95 -1.89 12.40
N LEU A 114 7.22 -0.78 12.45
CA LEU A 114 7.64 0.44 13.15
C LEU A 114 6.93 0.51 14.49
N ARG A 115 7.69 0.62 15.59
CA ARG A 115 7.15 0.93 16.93
C ARG A 115 7.52 2.35 17.29
N LEU A 116 6.55 3.18 17.64
CA LEU A 116 6.78 4.50 18.23
C LEU A 116 6.43 4.43 19.72
N THR A 117 7.38 4.73 20.60
CA THR A 117 7.23 4.69 22.06
C THR A 117 7.23 6.10 22.65
N GLN A 118 6.71 6.23 23.87
CA GLN A 118 6.66 7.52 24.59
C GLN A 118 6.03 8.66 23.78
N LEU A 119 4.93 8.37 23.07
CA LEU A 119 4.30 9.34 22.16
C LEU A 119 3.96 10.68 22.83
N HIS A 120 4.14 11.76 22.10
CA HIS A 120 3.73 13.13 22.43
C HIS A 120 2.63 13.61 21.49
N GLU A 121 1.90 14.66 21.86
CA GLU A 121 0.82 15.20 21.01
C GLU A 121 1.33 15.66 19.63
N HIS A 122 2.57 16.15 19.55
CA HIS A 122 3.20 16.59 18.31
C HIS A 122 3.60 15.45 17.37
N ASP A 123 3.58 14.20 17.83
CA ASP A 123 3.81 13.02 16.98
C ASP A 123 2.60 12.69 16.10
N SER A 124 1.50 13.43 16.26
CA SER A 124 0.32 13.28 15.41
C SER A 124 0.62 13.64 13.95
N GLY A 125 0.03 12.89 13.02
CA GLY A 125 0.07 13.17 11.60
C GLY A 125 0.30 11.92 10.75
N SER A 126 0.98 12.10 9.62
CA SER A 126 1.08 11.12 8.55
C SER A 126 2.31 10.22 8.73
N VAL A 127 2.09 8.93 8.97
CA VAL A 127 3.14 7.91 9.00
C VAL A 127 3.19 7.22 7.65
N GLN A 128 4.31 7.30 6.96
CA GLN A 128 4.50 6.70 5.63
C GLN A 128 5.51 5.55 5.68
N CYS A 129 5.22 4.48 4.95
CA CYS A 129 6.13 3.37 4.70
C CYS A 129 6.39 3.28 3.19
N PHE A 130 7.66 3.33 2.80
CA PHE A 130 8.11 3.05 1.45
C PHE A 130 8.82 1.70 1.42
N VAL A 131 8.48 0.89 0.41
CA VAL A 131 9.18 -0.36 0.13
C VAL A 131 10.11 -0.11 -1.03
N VAL A 132 11.40 -0.20 -0.77
CA VAL A 132 12.44 0.15 -1.73
C VAL A 132 13.16 -1.11 -2.17
N LYS A 133 13.39 -1.22 -3.48
CA LYS A 133 14.21 -2.27 -4.08
C LYS A 133 15.26 -1.63 -4.99
N GLY A 134 16.53 -1.75 -4.61
CA GLY A 134 17.62 -1.01 -5.26
C GLY A 134 17.47 0.51 -5.06
N LEU A 135 17.19 1.25 -6.14
CA LEU A 135 17.01 2.72 -6.13
C LEU A 135 15.57 3.18 -6.33
N ARG A 136 14.61 2.24 -6.35
CA ARG A 136 13.21 2.54 -6.70
C ARG A 136 12.29 2.17 -5.56
N SER A 137 11.39 3.09 -5.22
CA SER A 137 10.19 2.77 -4.44
C SER A 137 9.25 1.92 -5.29
N ILE A 138 9.03 0.69 -4.86
CA ILE A 138 8.15 -0.27 -5.54
C ILE A 138 6.74 -0.30 -4.96
N ALA A 139 6.57 0.27 -3.77
CA ALA A 139 5.29 0.40 -3.09
C ALA A 139 5.32 1.44 -1.94
N GLU A 140 4.15 1.99 -1.59
CA GLU A 140 3.98 2.97 -0.52
C GLU A 140 2.66 2.73 0.22
N ALA A 141 2.60 3.04 1.52
CA ALA A 141 1.33 3.45 2.13
C ALA A 141 1.52 4.46 3.26
N THR A 142 0.38 5.05 3.60
CA THR A 142 0.25 6.15 4.54
C THR A 142 -0.78 5.79 5.61
N PHE A 143 -0.50 6.20 6.86
CA PHE A 143 -1.37 6.05 8.02
C PHE A 143 -1.56 7.40 8.71
N GLU A 144 -2.75 7.62 9.25
CA GLU A 144 -3.04 8.78 10.10
C GLU A 144 -2.92 8.40 11.58
N LEU A 145 -2.06 9.10 12.32
CA LEU A 145 -1.84 8.97 13.76
C LEU A 145 -2.40 10.21 14.49
N TYR A 146 -3.26 10.00 15.48
CA TYR A 146 -3.73 11.05 16.37
C TYR A 146 -3.35 10.72 17.81
N VAL A 147 -2.51 11.55 18.43
CA VAL A 147 -2.07 11.40 19.81
C VAL A 147 -2.81 12.43 20.68
N THR A 148 -3.51 11.96 21.72
CA THR A 148 -4.30 12.84 22.60
C THR A 148 -3.99 12.62 24.08
N ASN A 149 -4.02 13.68 24.88
CA ASN A 149 -3.99 13.60 26.34
C ASN A 149 -5.38 13.36 26.95
N ILE A 150 -6.16 12.45 26.37
CA ILE A 150 -7.42 12.02 27.00
C ILE A 150 -7.04 11.07 28.13
N LYS A 151 -7.03 11.57 29.37
CA LYS A 151 -7.07 10.73 30.59
C LYS A 151 -8.12 9.68 30.34
N ALA A 152 -7.76 8.39 30.43
CA ALA A 152 -8.74 7.32 30.36
C ALA A 152 -9.87 7.72 31.31
N ALA A 153 -11.09 7.94 30.80
CA ALA A 153 -12.24 8.08 31.66
C ALA A 153 -12.16 6.91 32.66
N PRO A 154 -12.42 7.13 33.97
CA PRO A 154 -12.51 6.03 34.89
C PRO A 154 -13.40 4.97 34.23
N ARG A 155 -12.99 3.70 34.32
CA ARG A 155 -13.86 2.58 33.93
C ARG A 155 -15.08 2.62 34.86
N THR A 156 -16.01 3.53 34.65
CA THR A 156 -17.41 3.27 34.92
C THR A 156 -17.71 2.09 34.03
N GLN A 157 -17.90 0.93 34.64
CA GLN A 157 -18.65 -0.16 34.07
C GLN A 157 -20.03 0.42 33.73
N LEU A 158 -20.15 1.09 32.58
CA LEU A 158 -21.36 0.92 31.82
C LEU A 158 -21.34 -0.56 31.49
N LEU A 159 -22.27 -1.29 32.12
CA LEU A 159 -22.81 -2.49 31.55
C LEU A 159 -23.38 -2.07 30.19
N VAL A 160 -22.52 -1.98 29.19
CA VAL A 160 -22.92 -2.07 27.81
C VAL A 160 -23.46 -3.50 27.75
N ALA A 161 -24.78 -3.64 27.80
CA ALA A 161 -25.43 -4.85 27.39
C ALA A 161 -24.74 -5.27 26.09
N ASP A 162 -24.14 -6.46 26.10
CA ASP A 162 -23.26 -7.00 25.07
C ASP A 162 -23.83 -6.67 23.69
N ALA A 163 -23.42 -5.53 23.14
CA ALA A 163 -23.83 -5.09 21.82
C ALA A 163 -22.93 -5.89 20.90
N GLN A 164 -23.32 -7.16 20.70
CA GLN A 164 -22.78 -7.98 19.64
C GLN A 164 -22.72 -7.09 18.42
N ARG A 165 -21.51 -6.92 17.87
CA ARG A 165 -21.32 -6.18 16.63
C ARG A 165 -21.99 -7.00 15.54
N ILE A 166 -23.29 -6.82 15.38
CA ILE A 166 -24.06 -7.42 14.30
C ILE A 166 -23.57 -6.71 13.04
N ALA A 167 -22.96 -7.49 12.15
CA ALA A 167 -22.60 -6.97 10.84
C ALA A 167 -23.89 -6.51 10.14
N PRO A 168 -23.88 -5.35 9.45
CA PRO A 168 -25.03 -4.91 8.68
C PRO A 168 -25.41 -5.96 7.64
N ASP A 169 -26.66 -5.92 7.18
CA ASP A 169 -27.10 -6.72 6.05
C ASP A 169 -26.22 -6.46 4.82
N GLU A 170 -26.21 -7.43 3.89
CA GLU A 170 -25.45 -7.27 2.65
C GLU A 170 -25.97 -6.05 1.85
N PRO A 171 -25.08 -5.19 1.31
CA PRO A 171 -25.50 -4.12 0.41
C PRO A 171 -26.14 -4.67 -0.86
N GLY A 172 -26.88 -3.81 -1.56
CA GLY A 172 -27.44 -4.18 -2.87
C GLY A 172 -26.34 -4.51 -3.89
N PRO A 173 -26.70 -5.14 -5.02
CA PRO A 173 -25.74 -5.55 -6.04
C PRO A 173 -24.99 -4.34 -6.62
N ILE A 174 -23.71 -4.54 -6.89
CA ILE A 174 -22.84 -3.53 -7.54
C ILE A 174 -23.28 -3.35 -8.99
N LYS A 175 -23.46 -2.10 -9.40
CA LYS A 175 -23.83 -1.69 -10.76
C LYS A 175 -22.74 -0.76 -11.32
N VAL A 176 -22.37 -0.97 -12.58
CA VAL A 176 -21.51 -0.05 -13.33
C VAL A 176 -22.35 1.13 -13.80
N VAL A 177 -21.96 2.34 -13.40
CA VAL A 177 -22.65 3.59 -13.76
C VAL A 177 -22.07 4.17 -15.03
N SER A 178 -20.73 4.23 -15.13
CA SER A 178 -20.02 4.69 -16.32
C SER A 178 -18.61 4.11 -16.38
N VAL A 179 -18.05 4.04 -17.59
CA VAL A 179 -16.68 3.59 -17.87
C VAL A 179 -16.02 4.63 -18.77
N ASP A 180 -14.82 5.04 -18.39
CA ASP A 180 -13.92 5.92 -19.15
C ASP A 180 -12.56 5.21 -19.32
N ASP A 181 -11.62 5.81 -20.05
CA ASP A 181 -10.32 5.22 -20.42
C ASP A 181 -9.44 4.86 -19.20
N SER A 182 -9.72 5.46 -18.03
CA SER A 182 -8.96 5.23 -16.79
C SER A 182 -9.82 5.08 -15.53
N VAL A 183 -11.15 5.23 -15.65
CA VAL A 183 -12.05 5.33 -14.48
C VAL A 183 -13.30 4.47 -14.70
N VAL A 184 -13.65 3.68 -13.68
CA VAL A 184 -14.92 2.95 -13.62
C VAL A 184 -15.71 3.47 -12.42
N ASN A 185 -16.91 3.99 -12.67
CA ASN A 185 -17.81 4.43 -11.61
C ASN A 185 -18.77 3.30 -11.24
N LEU A 186 -18.77 2.90 -9.97
CA LEU A 186 -19.59 1.83 -9.42
C LEU A 186 -20.59 2.39 -8.40
N LYS A 187 -21.80 1.80 -8.34
CA LYS A 187 -22.83 2.17 -7.37
C LYS A 187 -23.54 0.93 -6.83
N TRP A 188 -23.87 0.93 -5.55
CA TRP A 188 -24.68 -0.08 -4.86
C TRP A 188 -25.68 0.59 -3.92
N GLU A 189 -26.64 -0.18 -3.41
CA GLU A 189 -27.64 0.28 -2.44
C GLU A 189 -27.16 -0.02 -1.02
N LEU A 190 -27.47 0.88 -0.07
CA LEU A 190 -27.08 0.71 1.34
C LEU A 190 -27.83 -0.47 1.98
N PRO A 191 -27.24 -1.14 2.99
CA PRO A 191 -27.93 -2.12 3.80
C PRO A 191 -29.23 -1.56 4.41
N ARG A 192 -30.29 -2.37 4.43
CA ARG A 192 -31.62 -1.95 4.89
C ARG A 192 -31.66 -1.61 6.38
N ASP A 193 -30.84 -2.27 7.16
CA ASP A 193 -30.72 -2.15 8.61
C ASP A 193 -29.78 -1.02 9.05
N ALA A 194 -29.04 -0.41 8.10
CA ALA A 194 -28.07 0.64 8.37
C ALA A 194 -28.13 1.81 7.36
N PRO A 195 -29.30 2.44 7.13
CA PRO A 195 -29.48 3.46 6.10
C PRO A 195 -28.74 4.79 6.37
N GLU A 196 -28.39 5.08 7.63
CA GLU A 196 -27.68 6.31 8.05
C GLU A 196 -26.38 6.02 8.83
N ALA A 197 -25.92 4.76 8.82
CA ALA A 197 -24.70 4.41 9.53
C ALA A 197 -23.45 4.81 8.71
N ARG A 198 -22.40 5.21 9.41
CA ARG A 198 -21.07 5.40 8.80
C ARG A 198 -20.46 4.05 8.47
N LEU A 199 -20.75 3.55 7.28
CA LEU A 199 -20.36 2.22 6.82
C LEU A 199 -18.99 2.23 6.14
N SER A 200 -18.25 1.15 6.33
CA SER A 200 -17.03 0.85 5.59
C SER A 200 -17.25 -0.37 4.70
N TYR A 201 -16.88 -0.27 3.42
CA TYR A 201 -17.05 -1.34 2.46
C TYR A 201 -15.70 -1.98 2.11
N PHE A 202 -15.72 -3.28 1.80
CA PHE A 202 -14.61 -3.97 1.18
C PHE A 202 -14.97 -4.26 -0.27
N LEU A 203 -14.25 -3.65 -1.21
CA LEU A 203 -14.43 -3.93 -2.62
C LEU A 203 -13.39 -4.94 -3.06
N GLN A 204 -13.84 -6.06 -3.65
CA GLN A 204 -12.98 -7.07 -4.24
C GLN A 204 -12.97 -6.95 -5.76
N ILE A 205 -11.80 -6.79 -6.36
CA ILE A 205 -11.60 -6.69 -7.80
C ILE A 205 -10.87 -7.95 -8.26
N GLY A 206 -11.48 -8.71 -9.16
CA GLY A 206 -10.89 -9.88 -9.80
C GLY A 206 -10.51 -9.58 -11.25
N GLU A 207 -9.35 -10.08 -11.68
CA GLU A 207 -8.94 -10.01 -13.08
C GLU A 207 -9.69 -11.10 -13.88
N ALA A 208 -10.11 -10.80 -15.12
CA ALA A 208 -11.05 -11.62 -15.90
C ALA A 208 -10.61 -13.08 -16.15
N GLN A 209 -9.35 -13.44 -15.89
CA GLN A 209 -8.80 -14.79 -16.03
C GLN A 209 -8.10 -15.30 -14.76
N SER A 210 -8.32 -14.69 -13.60
CA SER A 210 -7.68 -15.05 -12.33
C SER A 210 -8.70 -15.19 -11.20
N GLU A 211 -8.59 -16.25 -10.39
CA GLU A 211 -9.34 -16.39 -9.11
C GLU A 211 -8.74 -15.51 -7.98
N LYS A 212 -7.81 -14.61 -8.32
CA LYS A 212 -7.17 -13.70 -7.37
C LYS A 212 -8.00 -12.43 -7.24
N PHE A 213 -8.43 -12.14 -6.02
CA PHE A 213 -9.16 -10.93 -5.68
C PHE A 213 -8.25 -9.97 -4.92
N VAL A 214 -8.21 -8.70 -5.35
CA VAL A 214 -7.62 -7.60 -4.58
C VAL A 214 -8.74 -6.95 -3.76
N SER A 215 -8.60 -6.93 -2.44
CA SER A 215 -9.59 -6.32 -1.54
C SER A 215 -9.10 -4.96 -1.04
N THR A 216 -9.88 -3.91 -1.29
CA THR A 216 -9.61 -2.56 -0.82
C THR A 216 -10.74 -2.10 0.09
N ARG A 217 -10.39 -1.54 1.27
CA ARG A 217 -11.37 -0.97 2.19
C ARG A 217 -11.60 0.49 1.85
N HIS A 218 -12.86 0.87 1.64
CA HIS A 218 -13.28 2.24 1.43
C HIS A 218 -14.18 2.71 2.57
N PHE A 219 -13.95 3.94 3.01
CA PHE A 219 -14.77 4.63 4.01
C PHE A 219 -15.62 5.66 3.28
N TYR A 220 -16.94 5.60 3.45
CA TYR A 220 -17.80 6.73 3.13
C TYR A 220 -17.99 7.56 4.40
N THR A 221 -17.70 8.87 4.31
CA THR A 221 -17.96 9.84 5.37
C THR A 221 -19.42 10.24 5.39
#